data_AF-A0A7S3IG49-F1
#
_entry.id   AF-A0A7S3IG49-F1
#
_cell.length_a   1.000
_cell.length_b   1.000
_cell.length_c   1.000
_cell.angle_alpha   90.00
_cell.angle_beta   90.00
_cell.angle_gamma   90.00
#
_symmetry.space_group_name_H-M   'P 1'
#
loop_
_entity.id
_entity.type
_entity.pdbx_description
1 polymer ?
#
loop_
_entity_poly.entity_id
_entity_poly.type
_entity_poly.pdbx_seq_one_letter_code
_entity_poly.pdbx_strand_id
1 'polypeptide(L)'
;MVNLRTTLDKGNFNKDLQKLSYAILRELKVGEKFIKKVQDCEQDTFYRAGDLDSENEILKEDNGFHYLMGVHNRPSITINNSTYKGDLLKADVSRALCTSFKERPDVCQGNKIELLMGTDNDFLLVDEATKDNTLLQIFIAGCFLIFINIGMIMIHKKFSTSTQRNEISHEVSAAVSQYFALRGDDPSDTRRQYELSSTQQ
;
A
#
# COMPACT_ATOMS: atom_id res chain seq x y z
N MET A 1 -18.44 6.23 39.04
CA MET A 1 -17.62 7.18 38.27
C MET A 1 -17.10 6.43 37.06
N VAL A 2 -17.43 6.85 35.84
CA VAL A 2 -16.95 6.20 34.61
C VAL A 2 -15.65 6.86 34.20
N ASN A 3 -14.59 6.08 34.01
CA ASN A 3 -13.32 6.57 33.52
C ASN A 3 -13.24 6.25 32.02
N LEU A 4 -13.30 7.29 31.20
CA LEU A 4 -13.22 7.19 29.75
C LEU A 4 -11.91 7.81 29.29
N ARG A 5 -11.04 7.00 28.68
CA ARG A 5 -9.80 7.50 28.05
C ARG A 5 -9.76 7.03 26.61
N THR A 6 -9.65 8.00 25.70
CA THR A 6 -9.53 7.77 24.26
C THR A 6 -8.11 8.08 23.85
N THR A 7 -7.50 7.17 23.11
CA THR A 7 -6.13 7.33 22.64
C THR A 7 -6.14 7.53 21.13
N LEU A 8 -5.77 8.72 20.67
CA LEU A 8 -5.62 9.07 19.25
C LEU A 8 -4.15 8.97 18.85
N ASP A 9 -3.91 8.46 17.65
CA ASP A 9 -2.57 8.13 17.17
C ASP A 9 -1.72 9.38 16.87
N LYS A 10 -0.46 9.38 17.33
CA LYS A 10 0.64 10.25 16.85
C LYS A 10 1.34 9.71 15.60
N GLY A 11 0.99 8.50 15.18
CA GLY A 11 1.63 7.69 14.16
C GLY A 11 1.59 8.40 12.82
N ASN A 12 2.73 8.96 12.45
CA ASN A 12 2.95 9.62 11.18
C ASN A 12 1.97 10.79 10.94
N PHE A 13 1.96 11.76 11.86
CA PHE A 13 1.45 13.11 11.56
C PHE A 13 2.29 13.69 10.42
N ASN A 14 1.92 13.31 9.20
CA ASN A 14 2.46 13.86 7.98
C ASN A 14 2.31 15.39 8.06
N LYS A 15 3.28 16.15 7.55
CA LYS A 15 3.21 17.62 7.42
C LYS A 15 1.87 18.06 6.79
N ASP A 16 1.26 17.19 5.98
CA ASP A 16 -0.03 17.39 5.34
C ASP A 16 -1.22 17.38 6.32
N LEU A 17 -1.19 16.55 7.37
CA LEU A 17 -2.22 16.51 8.41
C LEU A 17 -2.14 17.73 9.35
N GLN A 18 -0.92 18.19 9.68
CA GLN A 18 -0.74 19.47 10.37
C GLN A 18 -1.33 20.60 9.52
N LYS A 19 -0.95 20.70 8.23
CA LYS A 19 -1.49 21.70 7.30
C LYS A 19 -3.02 21.63 7.21
N LEU A 20 -3.60 20.44 7.19
CA LEU A 20 -5.05 20.25 7.15
C LEU A 20 -5.72 20.76 8.43
N SER A 21 -5.17 20.45 9.62
CA SER A 21 -5.72 20.98 10.88
C SER A 21 -5.66 22.51 10.93
N TYR A 22 -4.57 23.12 10.45
CA TYR A 22 -4.43 24.57 10.36
C TYR A 22 -5.41 25.19 9.36
N ALA A 23 -5.69 24.53 8.23
CA ALA A 23 -6.69 24.97 7.27
C ALA A 23 -8.11 24.95 7.87
N ILE A 24 -8.47 23.89 8.60
CA ILE A 24 -9.78 23.76 9.26
C ILE A 24 -9.96 24.83 10.34
N LEU A 25 -8.93 25.08 11.17
CA LEU A 25 -8.99 26.12 12.21
C LEU A 25 -9.19 27.52 11.60
N ARG A 26 -8.60 27.78 10.43
CA ARG A 26 -8.76 29.04 9.69
C ARG A 26 -10.18 29.17 9.11
N GLU A 27 -10.75 28.10 8.55
CA GLU A 27 -12.13 28.07 8.05
C GLU A 27 -13.16 28.28 9.17
N LEU A 28 -12.88 27.78 10.38
CA LEU A 28 -13.71 27.98 11.56
C LEU A 28 -13.66 29.41 12.13
N LYS A 29 -12.97 30.35 11.45
CA LYS A 29 -12.73 31.74 11.91
C LYS A 29 -12.17 31.81 13.33
N VAL A 30 -11.44 30.78 13.75
CA VAL A 30 -10.72 30.81 15.01
C VAL A 30 -9.64 31.88 14.86
N GLY A 31 -9.75 32.96 15.63
CA GLY A 31 -8.90 34.14 15.44
C GLY A 31 -7.41 33.78 15.48
N GLU A 32 -6.59 34.42 14.64
CA GLU A 32 -5.15 34.12 14.51
C GLU A 32 -4.41 34.15 15.86
N LYS A 33 -4.87 35.00 16.78
CA LYS A 33 -4.34 35.08 18.16
C LYS A 33 -4.52 33.78 18.94
N PHE A 34 -5.60 33.04 18.72
CA PHE A 34 -5.83 31.74 19.35
C PHE A 34 -4.97 30.66 18.71
N ILE A 35 -4.87 30.62 17.38
CA ILE A 35 -4.00 29.68 16.67
C ILE A 35 -2.56 29.83 17.14
N LYS A 36 -2.07 31.07 17.24
CA LYS A 36 -0.73 31.36 17.77
C LYS A 36 -0.57 30.87 19.22
N LYS A 37 -1.55 31.11 20.09
CA LYS A 37 -1.52 30.59 21.46
C LYS A 37 -1.46 29.06 21.52
N VAL A 38 -2.19 28.37 20.66
CA VAL A 38 -2.15 26.90 20.59
C VAL A 38 -0.78 26.43 20.11
N GLN A 39 -0.21 27.11 19.12
CA GLN A 39 1.11 26.78 18.58
C GLN A 39 2.25 27.07 19.57
N ASP A 40 2.16 28.18 20.30
CA ASP A 40 3.08 28.50 21.40
C ASP A 40 2.96 27.43 22.51
N CYS A 41 1.71 27.07 22.87
CA CYS A 41 1.45 25.98 23.83
C CYS A 41 1.99 24.63 23.34
N GLU A 42 1.95 24.34 22.05
CA GLU A 42 2.50 23.11 21.48
C GLU A 42 4.03 23.11 21.60
N GLN A 43 4.70 24.18 21.18
CA GLN A 43 6.17 24.26 21.14
C GLN A 43 6.81 24.17 22.54
N ASP A 44 6.16 24.74 23.56
CA ASP A 44 6.65 24.73 24.94
C ASP A 44 6.48 23.38 25.64
N THR A 45 5.72 22.44 25.05
CA THR A 45 5.43 21.14 25.69
C THR A 45 6.41 20.03 25.32
N PHE A 46 7.30 20.30 24.36
CA PHE A 46 8.37 19.40 23.96
C PHE A 46 9.65 19.70 24.74
N TYR A 47 10.38 18.66 25.14
CA TYR A 47 11.64 18.79 25.87
C TYR A 47 12.67 19.65 25.12
N ARG A 48 12.62 19.66 23.79
CA ARG A 48 13.37 20.59 22.93
C ARG A 48 12.39 21.31 22.00
N ALA A 49 12.35 22.64 22.12
CA ALA A 49 11.50 23.47 21.26
C ALA A 49 11.82 23.21 19.77
N GLY A 50 10.79 22.86 18.99
CA GLY A 50 10.90 22.58 17.56
C GLY A 50 11.35 21.14 17.21
N ASP A 51 11.68 20.31 18.19
CA ASP A 51 12.03 18.90 17.99
C ASP A 51 10.80 18.02 18.26
N LEU A 52 10.05 17.69 17.19
CA LEU A 52 8.85 16.85 17.26
C LEU A 52 9.13 15.41 17.68
N ASP A 53 10.40 14.97 17.59
CA ASP A 53 10.84 13.65 18.02
C ASP A 53 11.22 13.63 19.50
N SER A 54 11.32 14.80 20.15
CA SER A 54 11.61 14.89 21.57
C SER A 54 10.39 14.50 22.44
N GLU A 55 10.66 14.07 23.68
CA GLU A 55 9.59 13.75 24.62
C GLU A 55 8.69 14.97 24.86
N ASN A 56 7.38 14.76 24.81
CA ASN A 56 6.40 15.78 25.15
C ASN A 56 5.90 15.52 26.58
N GLU A 57 6.06 16.51 27.47
CA GLU A 57 5.75 16.35 28.90
C GLU A 57 4.27 16.04 29.14
N ILE A 58 3.37 16.71 28.42
CA ILE A 58 1.93 16.48 28.51
C ILE A 58 1.56 15.06 28.08
N LEU A 59 2.28 14.51 27.09
CA LEU A 59 1.95 13.22 26.49
C LEU A 59 2.76 12.07 27.10
N LYS A 60 3.66 12.37 28.05
CA LYS A 60 4.48 11.40 28.76
C LYS A 60 3.62 10.48 29.64
N GLU A 61 2.69 11.06 30.38
CA GLU A 61 1.76 10.28 31.21
C GLU A 61 0.91 9.35 30.34
N ASP A 62 0.42 9.86 29.20
CA ASP A 62 -0.42 9.07 28.30
C ASP A 62 0.38 7.94 27.65
N ASN A 63 1.60 8.20 27.17
CA ASN A 63 2.50 7.14 26.68
C ASN A 63 2.80 6.07 27.75
N GLY A 64 3.01 6.48 29.01
CA GLY A 64 3.20 5.55 30.12
C GLY A 64 1.96 4.68 30.36
N PHE A 65 0.78 5.29 30.30
CA PHE A 65 -0.50 4.59 30.41
C PHE A 65 -0.73 3.62 29.24
N HIS A 66 -0.40 4.02 28.02
CA HIS A 66 -0.44 3.15 26.84
C HIS A 66 0.38 1.87 27.02
N TYR A 67 1.60 2.02 27.53
CA TYR A 67 2.48 0.89 27.81
C TYR A 67 1.90 -0.01 28.91
N LEU A 68 1.43 0.59 30.01
CA LEU A 68 0.81 -0.13 31.13
C LEU A 68 -0.43 -0.93 30.70
N MET A 69 -1.25 -0.37 29.81
CA MET A 69 -2.48 -1.00 29.32
C MET A 69 -2.26 -1.95 28.12
N GLY A 70 -1.02 -2.14 27.66
CA GLY A 70 -0.71 -2.97 26.50
C GLY A 70 -1.43 -2.51 25.22
N VAL A 71 -1.59 -1.20 25.06
CA VAL A 71 -2.23 -0.57 23.90
C VAL A 71 -1.17 -0.40 22.81
N HIS A 72 -0.93 -1.48 22.06
CA HIS A 72 -0.01 -1.47 20.93
C HIS A 72 -0.70 -1.14 19.60
N ASN A 73 -2.02 -1.40 19.50
CA ASN A 73 -2.79 -1.20 18.28
C ASN A 73 -3.72 -0.01 18.45
N ARG A 74 -3.72 0.86 17.44
CA ARG A 74 -4.56 2.07 17.36
C ARG A 74 -5.53 1.90 16.18
N PRO A 75 -6.76 2.47 16.23
CA PRO A 75 -7.37 3.16 17.36
C PRO A 75 -7.76 2.20 18.50
N SER A 76 -7.82 2.73 19.72
CA SER A 76 -8.28 1.97 20.89
C SER A 76 -9.03 2.87 21.87
N ILE A 77 -9.99 2.29 22.59
CA ILE A 77 -10.72 2.98 23.65
C ILE A 77 -10.74 2.10 24.90
N THR A 78 -10.49 2.70 26.06
CA THR A 78 -10.60 2.00 27.34
C THR A 78 -11.77 2.55 28.15
N ILE A 79 -12.71 1.67 28.49
CA ILE A 79 -13.90 1.98 29.28
C ILE A 79 -13.92 1.02 30.47
N ASN A 80 -13.89 1.54 31.71
CA ASN A 80 -13.85 0.73 32.94
C ASN A 80 -12.80 -0.40 32.91
N ASN A 81 -11.55 -0.05 32.58
CA ASN A 81 -10.42 -0.99 32.51
C ASN A 81 -10.56 -2.11 31.45
N SER A 82 -11.57 -2.02 30.57
CA SER A 82 -11.73 -2.89 29.41
C SER A 82 -11.32 -2.11 28.16
N THR A 83 -10.32 -2.63 27.44
CA THR A 83 -9.78 -1.99 26.24
C THR A 83 -10.34 -2.64 24.99
N TYR A 84 -11.01 -1.85 24.16
CA TYR A 84 -11.51 -2.23 22.84
C TYR A 84 -10.52 -1.75 21.79
N LYS A 85 -10.14 -2.63 20.86
CA LYS A 85 -9.10 -2.40 19.85
C LYS A 85 -9.65 -2.69 18.46
N GLY A 86 -9.18 -1.95 17.45
CA GLY A 86 -9.49 -2.23 16.04
C GLY A 86 -10.56 -1.29 15.46
N ASP A 87 -11.37 -1.81 14.53
CA ASP A 87 -12.43 -1.05 13.88
C ASP A 87 -13.62 -0.87 14.84
N LEU A 88 -13.68 0.29 15.47
CA LEU A 88 -14.66 0.60 16.52
C LEU A 88 -15.90 1.23 15.89
N LEU A 89 -16.97 0.45 15.78
CA LEU A 89 -18.27 0.96 15.36
C LEU A 89 -18.86 1.86 16.46
N LYS A 90 -19.50 2.96 16.06
CA LYS A 90 -20.18 3.89 16.98
C LYS A 90 -21.22 3.17 17.85
N ALA A 91 -21.92 2.20 17.26
CA ALA A 91 -22.88 1.35 17.94
C ALA A 91 -22.26 0.54 19.09
N ASP A 92 -21.05 0.03 18.91
CA ASP A 92 -20.39 -0.81 19.92
C ASP A 92 -19.78 0.05 21.03
N VAL A 93 -19.21 1.20 20.67
CA VAL A 93 -18.67 2.16 21.66
C VAL A 93 -19.79 2.71 22.55
N SER A 94 -20.92 3.14 21.95
CA SER A 94 -22.07 3.66 22.70
C SER A 94 -22.69 2.59 23.61
N ARG A 95 -22.82 1.35 23.12
CA ARG A 95 -23.28 0.23 23.95
C ARG A 95 -22.32 -0.06 25.10
N ALA A 96 -21.02 -0.17 24.81
CA ALA A 96 -19.99 -0.41 25.82
C ALA A 96 -20.00 0.69 26.90
N LEU A 97 -20.11 1.95 26.48
CA LEU A 97 -20.24 3.09 27.37
C LEU A 97 -21.49 2.99 28.25
N CYS A 98 -22.65 2.72 27.66
CA CYS A 98 -23.91 2.58 28.40
C CYS A 98 -23.90 1.39 29.37
N THR A 99 -23.20 0.29 29.05
CA THR A 99 -23.03 -0.85 29.97
C THR A 99 -22.06 -0.57 31.12
N SER A 100 -21.21 0.45 30.99
CA SER A 100 -20.21 0.80 32.00
C SER A 100 -20.79 1.52 33.23
N PHE A 101 -22.01 2.05 33.12
CA PHE A 101 -22.68 2.74 34.22
C PHE A 101 -23.42 1.75 35.13
N LYS A 102 -23.22 1.89 36.45
CA LYS A 102 -23.97 1.14 37.48
C LYS A 102 -25.47 1.45 37.44
N GLU A 103 -25.79 2.73 37.25
CA GLU A 103 -27.15 3.22 37.04
C GLU A 103 -27.19 3.85 35.64
N ARG A 104 -28.01 3.29 34.74
CA ARG A 104 -28.01 3.70 33.34
C ARG A 104 -28.64 5.09 33.20
N PRO A 105 -27.90 6.08 32.66
CA PRO A 105 -28.45 7.41 32.44
C PRO A 105 -29.57 7.35 31.38
N ASP A 106 -30.51 8.30 31.42
CA ASP A 106 -31.70 8.31 30.54
C ASP A 106 -31.36 8.29 29.05
N VAL A 107 -30.19 8.81 28.67
CA VAL A 107 -29.67 8.78 27.29
C VAL A 107 -29.34 7.37 26.81
N CYS A 108 -29.08 6.45 27.73
CA CYS A 108 -28.79 5.04 27.47
C CYS A 108 -30.04 4.15 27.56
N GLN A 109 -31.23 4.73 27.72
CA GLN A 109 -32.48 3.97 27.85
C GLN A 109 -33.25 3.94 26.52
N GLY A 110 -33.68 2.73 26.13
CA GLY A 110 -34.53 2.50 24.96
C GLY A 110 -33.88 2.94 23.64
N ASN A 111 -34.70 3.48 22.75
CA ASN A 111 -34.30 3.85 21.38
C ASN A 111 -33.43 5.13 21.34
N LYS A 112 -33.17 5.78 22.49
CA LYS A 112 -32.34 6.99 22.55
C LYS A 112 -30.84 6.72 22.28
N ILE A 113 -30.43 5.45 22.31
CA ILE A 113 -29.07 5.05 21.94
C ILE A 113 -28.83 5.30 20.44
N GLU A 114 -29.85 5.16 19.59
CA GLU A 114 -29.73 5.40 18.15
C GLU A 114 -29.42 6.88 17.85
N LEU A 115 -29.88 7.81 18.69
CA LEU A 115 -29.53 9.22 18.61
C LEU A 115 -28.04 9.49 18.90
N LEU A 116 -27.39 8.65 19.72
CA LEU A 116 -25.96 8.76 20.04
C LEU A 116 -25.07 8.09 18.97
N MET A 117 -25.63 7.16 18.20
CA MET A 117 -24.90 6.47 17.13
C MET A 117 -24.61 7.40 15.94
N GLY A 118 -25.44 8.44 15.72
CA GLY A 118 -25.29 9.35 14.58
C GLY A 118 -25.33 8.61 13.23
N THR A 119 -25.09 9.31 12.13
CA THR A 119 -24.85 8.67 10.83
C THR A 119 -23.41 8.16 10.77
N ASP A 120 -23.19 6.91 10.35
CA ASP A 120 -21.86 6.27 10.31
C ASP A 120 -20.83 7.02 9.44
N ASN A 121 -21.31 7.92 8.57
CA ASN A 121 -20.49 8.69 7.63
C ASN A 121 -19.50 9.67 8.28
N ASP A 122 -19.71 10.10 9.54
CA ASP A 122 -18.87 11.16 10.12
C ASP A 122 -17.46 10.69 10.55
N PHE A 123 -17.24 9.38 10.70
CA PHE A 123 -15.91 8.83 11.05
C PHE A 123 -15.15 8.24 9.85
N LEU A 124 -15.83 8.06 8.71
CA LEU A 124 -15.24 7.58 7.46
C LEU A 124 -14.41 8.65 6.73
N LEU A 125 -14.51 9.92 7.13
CA LEU A 125 -13.84 11.04 6.45
C LEU A 125 -12.31 11.06 6.59
N VAL A 126 -11.73 10.33 7.54
CA VAL A 126 -10.25 10.22 7.65
C VAL A 126 -9.69 9.13 6.73
N ASP A 127 -10.51 8.16 6.34
CA ASP A 127 -10.10 7.00 5.53
C ASP A 127 -10.27 7.24 4.01
N GLU A 128 -11.07 8.22 3.59
CA GLU A 128 -11.23 8.55 2.18
C GLU A 128 -10.00 9.26 1.58
N ALA A 129 -9.28 10.08 2.36
CA ALA A 129 -8.12 10.82 1.85
C ALA A 129 -6.89 9.94 1.54
N THR A 130 -6.86 8.69 2.02
CA THR A 130 -5.77 7.74 1.76
C THR A 130 -6.12 6.61 0.79
N LYS A 131 -7.42 6.35 0.54
CA LYS A 131 -7.89 5.29 -0.36
C LYS A 131 -7.50 5.48 -1.82
N ASP A 132 -7.43 6.73 -2.29
CA ASP A 132 -7.13 7.00 -3.70
C ASP A 132 -5.73 6.50 -4.10
N ASN A 133 -4.75 6.66 -3.22
CA ASN A 133 -3.39 6.17 -3.47
C ASN A 133 -3.29 4.65 -3.32
N THR A 134 -4.06 4.04 -2.41
CA THR A 134 -4.07 2.58 -2.22
C THR A 134 -4.71 1.86 -3.41
N LEU A 135 -5.82 2.37 -3.96
CA LEU A 135 -6.46 1.78 -5.14
C LEU A 135 -5.58 1.90 -6.38
N LEU A 136 -4.93 3.05 -6.60
CA LEU A 136 -3.98 3.22 -7.69
C LEU A 136 -2.82 2.22 -7.58
N GLN A 137 -2.27 2.01 -6.37
CA GLN A 137 -1.19 1.05 -6.13
C GLN A 137 -1.62 -0.38 -6.43
N ILE A 138 -2.82 -0.78 -6.01
CA ILE A 138 -3.38 -2.11 -6.32
C ILE A 138 -3.55 -2.28 -7.84
N PHE A 139 -4.04 -1.25 -8.53
CA PHE A 139 -4.22 -1.27 -9.99
C PHE A 139 -2.89 -1.40 -10.75
N ILE A 140 -1.86 -0.66 -10.33
CA ILE A 140 -0.51 -0.73 -10.91
C ILE A 140 0.10 -2.12 -10.68
N ALA A 141 0.00 -2.66 -9.46
CA ALA A 141 0.49 -4.00 -9.14
C ALA A 141 -0.21 -5.08 -9.97
N GLY A 142 -1.53 -4.97 -10.16
CA GLY A 142 -2.31 -5.85 -11.02
C GLY A 142 -1.86 -5.79 -12.48
N CYS A 143 -1.71 -4.59 -13.04
CA CYS A 143 -1.22 -4.41 -14.42
C CYS A 143 0.18 -5.02 -14.60
N PHE A 144 1.07 -4.82 -13.64
CA PHE A 144 2.44 -5.34 -13.69
C PHE A 144 2.49 -6.88 -13.77
N LEU A 145 1.67 -7.57 -12.97
CA LEU A 145 1.57 -9.03 -13.02
C LEU A 145 1.06 -9.54 -14.37
N ILE A 146 0.09 -8.85 -14.97
CA ILE A 146 -0.43 -9.20 -16.30
C ILE A 146 0.67 -9.03 -17.36
N PHE A 147 1.41 -7.93 -17.32
CA PHE A 147 2.52 -7.68 -18.26
C PHE A 147 3.64 -8.72 -18.14
N ILE A 148 4.00 -9.17 -16.93
CA ILE A 148 5.00 -10.23 -16.74
C ILE A 148 4.54 -11.53 -17.40
N ASN A 149 3.29 -11.93 -17.17
CA ASN A 149 2.75 -13.17 -17.73
C ASN A 149 2.70 -13.13 -19.27
N ILE A 150 2.24 -12.02 -19.84
CA ILE A 150 2.24 -11.81 -21.30
C ILE A 150 3.67 -11.81 -21.85
N GLY A 151 4.59 -11.13 -21.15
CA GLY A 151 6.00 -11.06 -21.50
C GLY A 151 6.65 -12.45 -21.59
N MET A 152 6.40 -13.31 -20.60
CA MET A 152 6.89 -14.69 -20.62
C MET A 152 6.40 -15.47 -21.85
N ILE A 153 5.10 -15.35 -22.19
CA ILE A 153 4.53 -16.01 -23.37
C ILE A 153 5.17 -15.49 -24.66
N MET A 154 5.38 -14.17 -24.78
CA MET A 154 6.00 -13.58 -25.97
C MET A 154 7.47 -14.02 -26.13
N ILE A 155 8.25 -14.03 -25.05
CA ILE A 155 9.64 -14.49 -25.08
C ILE A 155 9.70 -15.95 -25.51
N HIS A 156 8.88 -16.82 -24.91
CA HIS A 156 8.83 -18.23 -25.28
C HIS A 156 8.48 -18.43 -26.76
N LYS A 157 7.47 -17.70 -27.27
CA LYS A 157 7.06 -17.78 -28.67
C LYS A 157 8.17 -17.30 -29.62
N LYS A 158 8.89 -16.24 -29.26
CA LYS A 158 10.01 -15.70 -30.05
C LYS A 158 11.20 -16.67 -30.09
N PHE A 159 11.53 -17.33 -28.97
CA PHE A 159 12.62 -18.31 -28.94
C PHE A 159 12.25 -19.63 -29.64
N SER A 160 11.03 -20.13 -29.44
CA SER A 160 10.55 -21.36 -30.08
C SER A 160 10.55 -21.27 -31.62
N THR A 161 10.11 -20.12 -32.17
CA THR A 161 10.13 -19.88 -33.62
C THR A 161 11.54 -19.79 -34.21
N SER A 162 12.53 -19.38 -33.42
CA SER A 162 13.94 -19.35 -33.84
C SER A 162 14.50 -20.78 -33.94
N THR A 163 14.20 -21.65 -32.97
CA THR A 163 14.66 -23.03 -32.96
C THR A 163 14.13 -23.83 -34.15
N GLN A 164 12.84 -23.68 -34.49
CA GLN A 164 12.23 -24.36 -35.65
C GLN A 164 12.89 -23.96 -36.97
N ARG A 165 13.34 -22.71 -37.13
CA ARG A 165 14.03 -22.26 -38.34
C ARG A 165 15.42 -22.88 -38.50
N ASN A 166 16.12 -23.08 -37.38
CA ASN A 166 17.45 -23.70 -37.39
C ASN A 166 17.39 -25.20 -37.72
N GLU A 167 16.33 -25.88 -37.26
CA GLU A 167 16.10 -27.30 -37.53
C GLU A 167 15.79 -27.54 -39.02
N ILE A 168 14.90 -26.75 -39.62
CA ILE A 168 14.57 -26.83 -41.06
C ILE A 168 15.82 -26.60 -41.93
N SER A 169 16.67 -25.63 -41.57
CA SER A 169 17.92 -25.37 -42.30
C SER A 169 18.87 -26.58 -42.27
N HIS A 170 18.93 -27.28 -41.13
CA HIS A 170 19.75 -28.46 -40.96
C HIS A 170 19.21 -29.67 -41.75
N GLU A 171 17.88 -29.87 -41.73
CA GLU A 171 17.24 -30.95 -42.51
C GLU A 171 17.39 -30.74 -44.02
N VAL A 172 17.21 -29.52 -44.52
CA VAL A 172 17.39 -29.22 -45.95
C VAL A 172 18.83 -29.44 -46.37
N SER A 173 19.80 -29.00 -45.57
CA SER A 173 21.23 -29.22 -45.85
C SER A 173 21.59 -30.71 -45.84
N ALA A 174 21.03 -31.48 -44.90
CA ALA A 174 21.21 -32.92 -44.83
C ALA A 174 20.58 -33.66 -46.03
N ALA A 175 19.35 -33.29 -46.42
CA ALA A 175 18.65 -33.89 -47.56
C ALA A 175 19.36 -33.57 -48.90
N VAL A 176 19.85 -32.33 -49.06
CA VAL A 176 20.61 -31.92 -50.25
C VAL A 176 21.93 -32.68 -50.34
N SER A 177 22.66 -32.85 -49.23
CA SER A 177 23.90 -33.65 -49.19
C SER A 177 23.65 -35.13 -49.56
N GLN A 178 22.55 -35.73 -49.07
CA GLN A 178 22.17 -37.09 -49.44
C GLN A 178 21.83 -37.21 -50.94
N TYR A 179 21.17 -36.21 -51.51
CA TYR A 179 20.87 -36.18 -52.94
C TYR A 179 22.15 -36.15 -53.79
N PHE A 180 23.14 -35.33 -53.43
CA PHE A 180 24.44 -35.31 -54.11
C PHE A 180 25.20 -36.64 -53.97
N ALA A 181 25.16 -37.26 -52.79
CA ALA A 181 25.81 -38.56 -52.56
C ALA A 181 25.20 -39.70 -53.38
N LEU A 182 23.87 -39.72 -53.56
CA LEU A 182 23.18 -40.73 -54.38
C LEU A 182 23.36 -40.50 -55.89
N ARG A 183 23.56 -39.24 -56.30
CA ARG A 183 23.73 -38.87 -57.72
C ARG A 183 25.14 -39.14 -58.25
N GLY A 184 26.12 -39.36 -57.37
CA GLY A 184 27.51 -39.64 -57.76
C GLY A 184 28.28 -38.44 -58.29
N ASP A 185 27.73 -37.23 -58.15
CA ASP A 185 28.40 -35.98 -58.51
C ASP A 185 29.38 -35.61 -57.38
N ASP A 186 30.59 -36.16 -57.43
CA ASP A 186 31.68 -35.79 -56.52
C ASP A 186 32.17 -34.37 -56.86
N PRO A 187 32.09 -33.38 -55.95
CA PRO A 187 32.47 -31.99 -56.22
C PRO A 187 33.96 -31.82 -56.55
N SER A 188 34.77 -32.86 -56.36
CA SER A 188 36.16 -32.88 -56.82
C SER A 188 36.31 -33.00 -58.34
N ASP A 189 35.30 -33.49 -59.06
CA ASP A 189 35.38 -33.71 -60.51
C ASP A 189 35.16 -32.43 -61.32
N THR A 190 34.39 -31.48 -60.78
CA THR A 190 34.22 -30.15 -61.39
C THR A 190 35.53 -29.35 -61.36
N ARG A 191 36.38 -29.54 -60.34
CA ARG A 191 37.69 -28.85 -60.25
C ARG A 191 38.70 -29.39 -61.26
N ARG A 192 38.67 -30.69 -61.57
CA ARG A 192 39.52 -31.30 -62.62
C ARG A 192 39.15 -30.82 -64.02
N GLN A 193 37.88 -30.59 -64.32
CA GLN A 193 37.47 -30.11 -65.64
C GLN A 193 37.99 -28.70 -65.96
N TYR A 194 38.10 -27.80 -64.97
CA TYR A 194 38.67 -26.47 -65.18
C TYR A 194 40.19 -26.49 -65.41
N GLU A 195 40.95 -27.33 -64.68
CA GLU A 195 42.40 -27.46 -64.89
C GLU A 195 42.76 -28.07 -66.25
N LEU A 196 41.94 -28.99 -66.78
CA LEU A 196 42.14 -29.54 -68.12
C LEU A 196 41.84 -28.52 -69.23
N SER A 197 40.88 -27.61 -69.02
CA SER A 197 40.53 -26.58 -69.99
C SER A 197 41.53 -25.40 -70.06
N SER A 198 42.27 -25.13 -68.98
CA SER A 198 43.28 -24.05 -68.96
C SER A 198 44.64 -24.44 -69.54
N THR A 199 44.85 -25.70 -69.92
CA THR A 199 46.12 -26.20 -70.47
C THR A 199 46.11 -26.31 -72.00
N GLN A 200 45.00 -25.92 -72.66
CA GLN A 200 44.85 -25.93 -74.13
C GLN A 200 44.77 -24.54 -74.79
N GLN A 201 45.15 -23.47 -74.08
CA GLN A 201 45.43 -22.15 -74.67
C GLN A 201 46.88 -21.76 -74.44
#